data_AF-A0A2Z6AVJ6-F1
#
_entry.id   AF-A0A2Z6AVJ6-F1
#
_cell.length_a   1.000
_cell.length_b   1.000
_cell.length_c   1.000
_cell.angle_alpha   90.00
_cell.angle_beta   90.00
_cell.angle_gamma   90.00
#
_symmetry.space_group_name_H-M   'P 1'
#
loop_
_entity.id
_entity.type
_entity.pdbx_description
1 polymer ?
#
loop_
_entity_poly.entity_id
_entity_poly.type
_entity_poly.pdbx_seq_one_letter_code
_entity_poly.pdbx_strand_id
1 'polypeptide(L)'
;MLDDKPNKIPIYKNLQEALDGKGGSIAAFIYGMAPLSGAFSSIDRDVMFYAMERNLDIVNGLHDFLTDDASFVQKAAECSVQLHDIRKQQDIKQRTTLGDHPSLSLPARAKHQASPQNLRSVSKNAT
;
A
#
# COMPACT_ATOMS: atom_id res chain seq x y z
N MET A 1 -17.30 12.18 -15.27
CA MET A 1 -16.23 13.12 -15.65
C MET A 1 -15.31 13.24 -14.46
N LEU A 2 -13.98 13.18 -14.66
CA LEU A 2 -13.01 13.54 -13.64
C LEU A 2 -12.29 14.78 -14.18
N ASP A 3 -12.30 15.88 -13.41
CA ASP A 3 -11.71 17.16 -13.81
C ASP A 3 -12.20 17.70 -15.17
N ASP A 4 -13.52 17.59 -15.42
CA ASP A 4 -14.20 18.05 -16.63
C ASP A 4 -13.66 17.48 -17.96
N LYS A 5 -12.86 16.41 -17.90
CA LYS A 5 -12.32 15.70 -19.06
C LYS A 5 -12.85 14.27 -19.13
N PRO A 6 -13.35 13.82 -20.30
CA PRO A 6 -13.76 12.44 -20.47
C PRO A 6 -12.52 11.54 -20.52
N ASN A 7 -12.32 10.74 -19.48
CA ASN A 7 -11.16 9.84 -19.38
C ASN A 7 -11.29 8.55 -20.23
N LYS A 8 -12.32 8.47 -21.11
CA LYS A 8 -12.66 7.28 -21.93
C LYS A 8 -12.78 5.96 -21.15
N ILE A 9 -13.00 6.04 -19.83
CA ILE A 9 -13.26 4.88 -18.98
C ILE A 9 -14.78 4.71 -18.90
N PRO A 10 -15.36 3.62 -19.45
CA PRO A 10 -16.78 3.35 -19.33
C PRO A 10 -17.16 3.04 -17.88
N ILE A 11 -18.36 3.49 -17.49
CA ILE A 11 -18.94 3.23 -16.17
C ILE A 11 -20.10 2.27 -16.36
N TYR A 12 -20.05 1.16 -15.64
CA TYR A 12 -21.08 0.12 -15.67
C TYR A 12 -21.79 0.05 -14.32
N LYS A 13 -23.01 -0.52 -14.30
CA LYS A 13 -23.78 -0.68 -13.07
C LYS A 13 -23.17 -1.72 -12.13
N ASN A 14 -22.57 -2.76 -12.68
CA ASN A 14 -22.04 -3.91 -11.95
C ASN A 14 -20.88 -4.58 -12.71
N LEU A 15 -20.18 -5.49 -12.03
CA LEU A 15 -19.03 -6.19 -12.61
C LEU A 15 -19.41 -7.09 -13.80
N GLN A 16 -20.62 -7.66 -13.80
CA GLN A 16 -21.08 -8.50 -14.91
C GLN A 16 -21.19 -7.70 -16.21
N GLU A 17 -21.91 -6.58 -16.19
CA GLU A 17 -22.03 -5.67 -17.34
C GLU A 17 -20.67 -5.14 -17.80
N ALA A 18 -19.72 -4.94 -16.88
CA ALA A 18 -18.37 -4.50 -17.20
C ALA A 18 -17.56 -5.57 -17.94
N LEU A 19 -17.76 -6.85 -17.61
CA LEU A 19 -17.13 -7.97 -18.29
C LEU A 19 -17.75 -8.19 -19.67
N ASP A 20 -19.08 -8.14 -19.75
CA ASP A 20 -19.84 -8.34 -21.00
C ASP A 20 -19.64 -7.18 -21.99
N GLY A 21 -19.53 -5.95 -21.47
CA GLY A 21 -19.38 -4.75 -22.26
C GLY A 21 -17.98 -4.50 -22.82
N LYS A 22 -16.98 -5.32 -22.45
CA LYS A 22 -15.59 -5.13 -22.86
C LYS A 22 -15.19 -6.13 -23.93
N GLY A 23 -14.78 -5.64 -25.09
CA GLY A 23 -14.29 -6.47 -26.20
C GLY A 23 -12.86 -7.03 -26.03
N GLY A 24 -12.33 -7.09 -24.81
CA GLY A 24 -10.95 -7.50 -24.54
C GLY A 24 -10.77 -8.15 -23.18
N SER A 25 -9.67 -8.90 -23.02
CA SER A 25 -9.38 -9.63 -21.78
C SER A 25 -9.11 -8.68 -20.61
N ILE A 26 -9.72 -8.98 -19.46
CA ILE A 26 -9.47 -8.28 -18.20
C ILE A 26 -8.57 -9.20 -17.36
N ALA A 27 -7.46 -8.68 -16.86
CA ALA A 27 -6.52 -9.46 -16.07
C ALA A 27 -6.79 -9.38 -14.55
N ALA A 28 -7.26 -8.23 -14.07
CA ALA A 28 -7.37 -7.97 -12.65
C ALA A 28 -8.59 -7.12 -12.29
N PHE A 29 -9.09 -7.34 -11.08
CA PHE A 29 -10.07 -6.55 -10.37
C PHE A 29 -9.39 -5.75 -9.25
N ILE A 30 -9.51 -4.43 -9.29
CA ILE A 30 -8.90 -3.53 -8.30
C ILE A 30 -10.00 -3.02 -7.36
N TYR A 31 -9.86 -3.31 -6.08
CA TYR A 31 -10.77 -2.80 -5.06
C TYR A 31 -10.36 -1.37 -4.66
N GLY A 32 -11.07 -0.39 -5.23
CA GLY A 32 -10.80 1.04 -5.05
C GLY A 32 -11.61 1.72 -3.94
N MET A 33 -12.45 0.99 -3.21
CA MET A 33 -13.27 1.54 -2.12
C MET A 33 -12.46 1.60 -0.83
N ALA A 34 -12.61 2.68 -0.06
CA ALA A 34 -11.95 2.86 1.23
C ALA A 34 -12.98 3.26 2.31
N PRO A 35 -13.74 2.29 2.86
CA PRO A 35 -14.68 2.56 3.94
C PRO A 35 -13.96 3.07 5.18
N LEU A 36 -14.62 3.93 5.95
CA LEU A 36 -14.11 4.41 7.25
C LEU A 36 -13.92 3.26 8.26
N SER A 37 -14.73 2.20 8.15
CA SER A 37 -14.61 1.00 8.98
C SER A 37 -13.31 0.23 8.70
N GLY A 38 -12.73 0.38 7.51
CA GLY A 38 -11.52 -0.34 7.13
C GLY A 38 -11.69 -1.77 6.65
N ALA A 39 -12.90 -2.31 6.82
CA ALA A 39 -13.23 -3.70 6.54
C ALA A 39 -14.15 -3.85 5.32
N PHE A 40 -14.11 -5.03 4.73
CA PHE A 40 -15.01 -5.43 3.65
C PHE A 40 -16.42 -5.74 4.20
N SER A 41 -17.45 -5.18 3.58
CA SER A 41 -18.82 -5.65 3.82
C SER A 41 -19.04 -7.04 3.19
N SER A 42 -20.11 -7.74 3.56
CA SER A 42 -20.48 -9.00 2.92
C SER A 42 -20.63 -8.84 1.40
N ILE A 43 -21.23 -7.72 0.97
CA ILE A 43 -21.44 -7.40 -0.45
C ILE A 43 -20.11 -7.23 -1.18
N ASP A 44 -19.13 -6.55 -0.56
CA ASP A 44 -17.80 -6.36 -1.16
C ASP A 44 -17.07 -7.70 -1.35
N ARG A 45 -17.22 -8.60 -0.37
CA ARG A 45 -16.67 -9.96 -0.43
C ARG A 45 -17.30 -10.78 -1.55
N ASP A 46 -18.61 -10.73 -1.69
CA ASP A 46 -19.33 -11.42 -2.76
C ASP A 46 -18.88 -10.96 -4.14
N VAL A 47 -18.65 -9.65 -4.33
CA VAL A 47 -18.12 -9.09 -5.58
C VAL A 47 -16.70 -9.58 -5.85
N MET A 48 -15.84 -9.63 -4.85
CA MET A 48 -14.47 -10.16 -5.00
C MET A 48 -14.47 -11.65 -5.35
N PHE A 49 -15.27 -12.47 -4.69
CA PHE A 49 -15.40 -13.88 -5.03
C PHE A 49 -15.95 -14.07 -6.44
N TYR A 50 -16.95 -13.28 -6.83
CA TYR A 50 -17.47 -13.27 -8.19
C TYR A 50 -16.37 -12.94 -9.20
N ALA A 51 -15.48 -11.98 -8.91
CA ALA A 51 -14.34 -11.65 -9.76
C ALA A 51 -13.34 -12.81 -9.88
N MET A 52 -13.01 -13.49 -8.77
CA MET A 52 -12.13 -14.66 -8.79
C MET A 52 -12.66 -15.77 -9.69
N GLU A 53 -13.97 -16.01 -9.69
CA GLU A 53 -14.61 -17.02 -10.55
C GLU A 53 -14.51 -16.70 -12.05
N ARG A 54 -14.22 -15.44 -12.41
CA ARG A 54 -13.87 -15.05 -13.80
C ARG A 54 -12.37 -15.06 -14.08
N ASN A 55 -11.58 -15.70 -13.22
CA ASN A 55 -10.12 -15.76 -13.29
C ASN A 55 -9.46 -14.38 -13.28
N LEU A 56 -10.02 -13.45 -12.50
CA LEU A 56 -9.43 -12.13 -12.31
C LEU A 56 -8.55 -12.11 -11.05
N ASP A 57 -7.32 -11.63 -11.20
CA ASP A 57 -6.45 -11.35 -10.06
C ASP A 57 -7.05 -10.22 -9.21
N ILE A 58 -6.93 -10.32 -7.89
CA ILE A 58 -7.53 -9.33 -6.98
C ILE A 58 -6.45 -8.42 -6.42
N VAL A 59 -6.62 -7.11 -6.61
CA VAL A 59 -5.75 -6.07 -6.05
C VAL A 59 -6.48 -5.33 -4.96
N ASN A 60 -5.93 -5.38 -3.75
CA ASN A 60 -6.50 -4.80 -2.55
C ASN A 60 -5.64 -3.65 -2.00
N GLY A 61 -6.29 -2.50 -1.79
CA GLY A 61 -5.69 -1.31 -1.18
C GLY A 61 -6.11 -1.05 0.27
N LEU A 62 -6.92 -1.91 0.88
CA LEU A 62 -7.32 -1.77 2.29
C LEU A 62 -6.21 -2.22 3.24
N HIS A 63 -6.35 -1.81 4.52
CA HIS A 63 -5.47 -2.31 5.57
C HIS A 63 -5.80 -3.74 5.97
N ASP A 64 -7.05 -4.16 5.79
CA ASP A 64 -7.44 -5.55 5.93
C ASP A 64 -6.91 -6.33 4.74
N PHE A 65 -6.11 -7.35 5.03
CA PHE A 65 -5.42 -8.14 4.02
C PHE A 65 -6.26 -9.34 3.58
N LEU A 66 -6.36 -9.55 2.27
CA LEU A 66 -7.03 -10.72 1.70
C LEU A 66 -6.25 -12.00 2.01
N THR A 67 -4.92 -11.90 2.09
CA THR A 67 -4.03 -13.03 2.37
C THR A 67 -4.11 -13.55 3.81
N ASP A 68 -4.74 -12.82 4.73
CA ASP A 68 -4.92 -13.26 6.12
C ASP A 68 -6.26 -14.01 6.33
N ASP A 69 -7.12 -14.05 5.30
CA ASP A 69 -8.42 -14.71 5.33
C ASP A 69 -8.38 -16.03 4.55
N ALA A 70 -8.62 -17.14 5.26
CA ALA A 70 -8.58 -18.48 4.69
C ALA A 70 -9.58 -18.69 3.54
N SER A 71 -10.75 -18.03 3.56
CA SER A 71 -11.74 -18.15 2.49
C SER A 71 -11.22 -17.55 1.18
N PHE A 72 -10.53 -16.40 1.26
CA PHE A 72 -9.93 -15.77 0.09
C PHE A 72 -8.75 -16.57 -0.45
N VAL A 73 -7.87 -17.04 0.43
CA VAL A 73 -6.71 -17.86 0.01
C VAL A 73 -7.16 -19.16 -0.64
N GLN A 74 -8.16 -19.83 -0.06
CA GLN A 74 -8.69 -21.07 -0.62
C GLN A 74 -9.33 -20.82 -2.00
N LYS A 75 -10.20 -19.82 -2.13
CA LYS A 75 -10.84 -19.50 -3.40
C LYS A 75 -9.83 -19.07 -4.46
N ALA A 76 -8.79 -18.35 -4.07
CA ALA A 76 -7.71 -17.95 -4.97
C ALA A 76 -6.98 -19.16 -5.56
N ALA A 77 -6.70 -20.17 -4.73
CA ALA A 77 -6.12 -21.43 -5.18
C ALA A 77 -7.06 -22.22 -6.11
N GLU A 78 -8.36 -22.27 -5.79
CA GLU A 78 -9.38 -22.94 -6.61
C GLU A 78 -9.52 -22.30 -8.01
N CYS A 79 -9.51 -20.97 -8.07
CA CYS A 79 -9.64 -20.21 -9.31
C CYS A 79 -8.31 -19.91 -10.01
N SER A 80 -7.17 -20.34 -9.45
CA SER A 80 -5.83 -20.03 -9.96
C SER A 80 -5.55 -18.53 -10.17
N VAL A 81 -6.03 -17.69 -9.25
CA VAL A 81 -5.85 -16.23 -9.27
C VAL A 81 -4.89 -15.75 -8.19
N GLN A 82 -4.27 -14.60 -8.40
CA GLN A 82 -3.35 -13.97 -7.44
C GLN A 82 -4.04 -12.93 -6.57
N LEU A 83 -3.62 -12.84 -5.30
CA LEU A 83 -4.06 -11.82 -4.35
C LEU A 83 -2.92 -10.82 -4.12
N HIS A 84 -3.18 -9.55 -4.38
CA HIS A 84 -2.22 -8.47 -4.24
C HIS A 84 -2.65 -7.49 -3.13
N ASP A 85 -2.16 -7.71 -1.92
CA ASP A 85 -2.31 -6.77 -0.81
C ASP A 85 -1.25 -5.66 -0.89
N ILE A 86 -1.57 -4.53 -1.53
CA ILE A 86 -0.60 -3.45 -1.82
C ILE A 86 -0.05 -2.79 -0.56
N ARG A 87 -0.82 -2.80 0.54
CA ARG A 87 -0.40 -2.24 1.84
C ARG A 87 0.42 -3.20 2.69
N LYS A 88 0.49 -4.48 2.31
CA LYS A 88 1.25 -5.49 3.07
C LYS A 88 2.73 -5.28 2.76
N GLN A 89 3.48 -4.88 3.78
CA GLN A 89 4.92 -4.69 3.61
C GLN A 89 5.59 -6.03 3.29
N GLN A 90 6.60 -5.98 2.43
CA GLN A 90 7.48 -7.11 2.17
C GLN A 90 8.21 -7.54 3.46
N ASP A 91 8.61 -8.80 3.46
CA ASP A 91 9.43 -9.40 4.52
C ASP A 91 10.64 -8.49 4.81
N ILE A 92 11.01 -8.41 6.09
CA ILE A 92 12.14 -7.61 6.60
C ILE A 92 13.42 -7.96 5.83
N LYS A 93 13.60 -9.21 5.43
CA LYS A 93 14.77 -9.65 4.64
C LYS A 93 14.89 -8.99 3.27
N GLN A 94 13.78 -8.49 2.72
CA GLN A 94 13.74 -7.79 1.43
C GLN A 94 13.78 -6.27 1.60
N ARG A 95 13.83 -5.76 2.84
CA ARG A 95 13.94 -4.33 3.13
C ARG A 95 15.40 -3.92 3.06
N THR A 96 15.77 -3.21 2.00
CA THR A 96 17.06 -2.51 1.94
C THR A 96 16.89 -1.15 2.59
N THR A 97 17.58 -0.91 3.71
CA THR A 97 17.63 0.44 4.29
C THR A 97 18.68 1.27 3.56
N LEU A 98 18.61 2.59 3.72
CA LEU A 98 19.59 3.49 3.09
C LEU A 98 21.04 3.18 3.52
N GLY A 99 21.24 2.59 4.70
CA GLY A 99 22.56 2.18 5.18
C GLY A 99 23.10 0.91 4.50
N ASP A 100 22.24 0.10 3.89
CA ASP A 100 22.61 -1.17 3.25
C ASP A 100 23.03 -0.99 1.79
N HIS A 101 22.83 0.20 1.19
CA HIS A 101 23.21 0.47 -0.19
C HIS A 101 24.69 0.90 -0.29
N PRO A 102 25.56 0.11 -0.93
CA PRO A 102 27.02 0.28 -0.87
C PRO A 102 27.56 1.59 -1.50
N SER A 103 26.74 2.32 -2.27
CA SER A 103 27.14 3.57 -2.93
C SER A 103 26.53 4.86 -2.31
N LEU A 104 25.81 4.76 -1.20
CA LEU A 104 25.11 5.90 -0.57
C LEU A 104 25.60 6.12 0.87
N SER A 105 26.82 6.60 1.03
CA SER A 105 27.28 7.13 2.33
C SER A 105 26.75 8.55 2.53
N LEU A 106 25.62 8.70 3.22
CA LEU A 106 25.25 10.02 3.74
C LEU A 106 26.23 10.40 4.86
N PRO A 107 26.81 11.62 4.85
CA PRO A 107 27.55 12.08 6.02
C PRO A 107 26.58 12.12 7.21
N ALA A 108 26.90 11.36 8.25
CA ALA A 108 26.14 11.41 9.49
C ALA A 108 26.09 12.87 9.96
N ARG A 109 24.88 13.43 10.09
CA ARG A 109 24.69 14.78 10.61
C ARG A 109 25.36 14.85 11.97
N ALA A 110 26.46 15.61 12.05
CA ALA A 110 27.21 15.79 13.29
C ALA A 110 26.22 16.20 14.39
N LYS A 111 26.06 15.34 15.40
CA LYS A 111 25.35 15.73 16.62
C LYS A 111 26.14 16.91 17.16
N HIS A 112 25.52 18.09 17.20
CA HIS A 112 26.09 19.24 17.88
C HIS A 112 26.18 18.87 19.37
N GLN A 113 27.31 18.27 19.75
CA GLN A 113 27.70 18.12 21.13
C GLN A 113 28.04 19.52 21.60
N ALA A 114 27.11 20.19 22.28
CA ALA A 114 27.46 21.34 23.09
C ALA A 114 28.35 20.82 24.23
N SER A 115 29.67 20.89 24.05
CA SER A 115 30.62 20.62 25.13
C SER A 115 30.76 21.85 26.02
N PRO A 116 30.66 21.70 27.35
CA PRO A 116 30.83 22.80 28.29
C PRO A 116 32.32 23.08 28.47
N GLN A 117 32.76 24.30 28.16
CA GLN A 117 34.11 24.76 28.49
C GLN A 117 34.00 26.05 29.31
N ASN A 118 34.25 25.84 30.60
CA ASN A 118 34.41 26.80 31.67
C ASN A 118 35.78 27.47 31.55
N LEU A 119 35.89 28.81 31.63
CA LEU A 119 37.19 29.42 31.99
C LEU A 119 37.06 30.80 32.67
N ARG A 120 37.18 30.74 34.01
CA ARG A 120 38.04 31.55 34.90
C ARG A 120 37.76 33.05 35.09
N SER A 121 37.29 33.32 36.31
CA SER A 121 37.89 34.25 37.29
C SER A 121 38.87 35.32 36.77
N VAL A 122 38.46 36.58 36.88
CA VAL A 122 39.37 37.72 37.02
C VAL A 122 39.22 38.27 38.44
N SER A 123 40.34 38.24 39.16
CA SER A 123 40.48 38.75 40.53
C SER A 123 41.11 40.15 40.49
N LYS A 124 40.54 41.06 41.30
CA LYS A 124 41.12 42.25 41.97
C LYS A 124 41.52 43.50 41.15
N ASN A 125 40.93 44.63 41.55
CA ASN A 125 41.59 45.83 42.15
C ASN A 125 40.47 46.79 42.60
N ALA A 126 40.24 47.03 43.90
CA ALA A 126 40.91 48.01 44.78
C ALA A 126 40.70 49.49 44.37
N THR A 127 39.71 50.16 44.97
CA THR A 127 39.81 51.38 45.80
C THR A 127 38.44 51.65 46.42
#